data_AF-A0A829R527-F1
#
_entry.id   AF-A0A829R527-F1
#
_cell.length_a   1.000
_cell.length_b   1.000
_cell.length_c   1.000
_cell.angle_alpha   90.00
_cell.angle_beta   90.00
_cell.angle_gamma   90.00
#
_symmetry.space_group_name_H-M   'P 1'
#
loop_
_entity.id
_entity.type
_entity.pdbx_description
1 polymer ?
#
loop_
_entity_poly.entity_id
_entity_poly.type
_entity_poly.pdbx_seq_one_letter_code
_entity_poly.pdbx_strand_id
1 'polypeptide(L)'
;MRIFCGILSIQTGVISWVAEYLTKGENTSLNLIGYSTKLTHITSYSLTVGMILAGILMLLARKSMFLISLSILIWSFSLIFGILFVPTYTGIYFRPIVSLVCLVIALFIYAKYARQ
;
A
#
# COMPACT_ATOMS: atom_id res chain seq x y z
N MET A 1 -17.13 -2.50 5.82
CA MET A 1 -15.68 -2.35 6.08
C MET A 1 -14.79 -2.86 4.94
N ARG A 2 -15.01 -4.06 4.37
CA ARG A 2 -14.20 -4.57 3.23
C ARG A 2 -14.19 -3.67 1.99
N ILE A 3 -15.37 -3.22 1.55
CA ILE A 3 -15.52 -2.36 0.36
C ILE A 3 -14.76 -1.04 0.53
N PHE A 4 -14.91 -0.41 1.70
CA PHE A 4 -14.19 0.82 2.05
C PHE A 4 -12.67 0.61 2.01
N CYS A 5 -12.16 -0.45 2.66
CA CYS A 5 -10.74 -0.76 2.68
C CYS A 5 -10.16 -1.01 1.27
N GLY A 6 -10.90 -1.75 0.43
CA GLY A 6 -10.51 -2.01 -0.95
C GLY A 6 -10.46 -0.75 -1.81
N ILE A 7 -11.51 0.08 -1.77
CA ILE A 7 -11.58 1.34 -2.52
C ILE A 7 -10.50 2.31 -2.05
N LEU A 8 -10.30 2.45 -0.74
CA LEU A 8 -9.29 3.35 -0.17
C LEU A 8 -7.87 2.93 -0.58
N SER A 9 -7.57 1.63 -0.60
CA SER A 9 -6.27 1.12 -1.08
C SER A 9 -6.05 1.41 -2.58
N ILE A 10 -7.11 1.29 -3.40
CA ILE A 10 -7.02 1.56 -4.85
C ILE A 10 -6.84 3.07 -5.09
N GLN A 11 -7.66 3.92 -4.45
CA GLN A 11 -7.57 5.37 -4.58
C GLN A 11 -6.19 5.88 -4.18
N THR A 12 -5.65 5.39 -3.07
CA THR A 12 -4.34 5.82 -2.60
C THR A 12 -3.21 5.29 -3.47
N GLY A 13 -3.34 4.11 -4.07
CA GLY A 13 -2.45 3.66 -5.14
C GLY A 13 -2.46 4.59 -6.35
N VAL A 14 -3.64 4.98 -6.84
CA VAL A 14 -3.77 5.88 -8.00
C VAL A 14 -3.22 7.27 -7.71
N ILE A 15 -3.60 7.88 -6.59
CA ILE A 15 -3.11 9.21 -6.17
C ILE A 15 -1.58 9.18 -6.03
N SER A 16 -1.06 8.12 -5.42
CA SER A 16 0.38 7.91 -5.24
C SER A 16 1.14 7.79 -6.55
N TRP A 17 0.56 7.14 -7.55
CA TRP A 17 1.14 7.02 -8.89
C TRP A 17 1.17 8.36 -9.61
N VAL A 18 0.07 9.12 -9.53
CA VAL A 18 -0.02 10.46 -10.13
C VAL A 18 0.97 11.42 -9.46
N ALA A 19 1.07 11.40 -8.13
CA ALA A 19 2.04 12.20 -7.39
C ALA A 19 3.49 11.89 -7.80
N GLU A 20 3.82 10.60 -7.94
CA GLU A 20 5.14 10.18 -8.39
C GLU A 20 5.44 10.61 -9.84
N TYR A 21 4.44 10.56 -10.73
CA TYR A 21 4.57 11.03 -12.11
C TYR A 21 4.82 12.54 -12.17
N LEU A 22 4.12 13.33 -11.36
CA LEU A 22 4.28 14.78 -11.29
C LEU A 22 5.63 15.20 -10.67
N THR A 23 6.17 14.42 -9.74
CA THR A 23 7.40 14.77 -9.00
C THR A 23 8.68 14.24 -9.67
N LYS A 24 8.55 13.54 -10.81
CA LYS A 24 9.66 12.89 -11.54
C LYS A 24 10.74 13.86 -12.07
N GLY A 25 10.55 15.17 -11.93
CA GLY A 25 11.49 16.23 -12.34
C GLY A 25 12.33 16.84 -11.20
N GLU A 26 11.98 16.63 -9.94
CA GLU A 26 12.75 17.16 -8.80
C GLU A 26 13.67 16.08 -8.22
N ASN A 27 14.98 16.26 -8.39
CA ASN A 27 16.06 15.38 -7.89
C ASN A 27 16.21 15.37 -6.35
N THR A 28 15.14 15.60 -5.60
CA THR A 28 15.14 15.68 -4.14
C THR A 28 14.34 14.52 -3.54
N SER A 29 14.67 13.28 -3.92
CA SER A 29 14.20 12.11 -3.20
C SER A 29 15.07 11.88 -1.95
N LEU A 30 14.75 12.59 -0.87
CA LEU A 30 15.30 12.27 0.45
C LEU A 30 14.59 11.00 0.96
N ASN A 31 15.14 9.84 0.62
CA ASN A 31 14.78 8.58 1.27
C ASN A 31 15.39 8.49 2.66
N LEU A 32 14.71 7.82 3.59
CA LEU A 32 15.17 7.64 4.98
C LEU A 32 16.57 6.98 5.09
N ILE A 33 16.99 6.23 4.07
CA ILE A 33 18.24 5.44 4.04
C ILE A 33 19.18 5.89 2.90
N GLY A 34 18.83 6.93 2.12
CA GLY A 34 19.69 7.41 1.03
C GLY A 34 19.92 6.40 -0.11
N TYR A 35 18.97 5.49 -0.34
CA TYR A 35 19.04 4.53 -1.45
C TYR A 35 19.01 5.20 -2.82
N SER A 36 19.63 4.55 -3.81
CA SER A 36 19.66 4.98 -5.21
C SER A 36 18.27 5.37 -5.74
N THR A 37 18.18 6.50 -6.43
CA THR A 37 16.94 7.04 -7.02
C THR A 37 16.25 6.04 -7.95
N LYS A 38 17.02 5.24 -8.71
CA LYS A 38 16.47 4.19 -9.58
C LYS A 38 15.76 3.09 -8.79
N LEU A 39 16.35 2.64 -7.68
CA LEU A 39 15.78 1.58 -6.84
C LEU A 39 14.49 2.05 -6.15
N THR A 40 14.50 3.31 -5.72
CA THR A 40 13.38 4.04 -5.11
C THR A 40 12.17 4.13 -6.04
N HIS A 41 12.38 4.46 -7.32
CA HIS A 41 11.29 4.51 -8.30
C HIS A 41 10.73 3.13 -8.65
N ILE A 42 11.60 2.13 -8.81
CA ILE A 42 11.16 0.76 -9.12
C ILE A 42 10.33 0.18 -7.96
N THR A 43 10.81 0.35 -6.73
CA THR A 43 10.09 -0.09 -5.53
C THR A 43 8.79 0.67 -5.34
N SER A 44 8.77 1.99 -5.58
CA SER A 44 7.57 2.81 -5.52
C SER A 44 6.52 2.36 -6.55
N TYR A 45 6.91 2.05 -7.78
CA TYR A 45 5.98 1.51 -8.77
C TYR A 45 5.44 0.13 -8.38
N SER A 46 6.31 -0.75 -7.90
CA SER A 46 5.93 -2.09 -7.42
C SER A 46 4.94 -2.02 -6.25
N LEU A 47 5.16 -1.10 -5.32
CA LEU A 47 4.27 -0.84 -4.18
C LEU A 47 2.89 -0.36 -4.60
N THR A 48 2.81 0.55 -5.58
CA THR A 48 1.53 1.00 -6.14
C THR A 48 0.74 -0.17 -6.72
N VAL A 49 1.40 -1.03 -7.52
CA VAL A 49 0.77 -2.22 -8.08
C VAL A 49 0.30 -3.16 -6.96
N GLY A 50 1.13 -3.37 -5.94
CA GLY A 50 0.78 -4.16 -4.75
C GLY A 50 -0.45 -3.64 -4.01
N MET A 51 -0.55 -2.33 -3.79
CA MET A 51 -1.71 -1.71 -3.12
C MET A 51 -3.00 -1.84 -3.91
N ILE A 52 -2.95 -1.67 -5.24
CA ILE A 52 -4.12 -1.85 -6.11
C ILE A 52 -4.56 -3.32 -6.08
N LEU A 53 -3.61 -4.25 -6.24
CA LEU A 53 -3.88 -5.68 -6.25
C LEU A 53 -4.44 -6.16 -4.90
N ALA A 54 -3.88 -5.70 -3.78
CA ALA A 54 -4.39 -5.97 -2.44
C ALA A 54 -5.83 -5.45 -2.25
N GLY A 55 -6.13 -4.27 -2.78
CA GLY A 55 -7.47 -3.69 -2.76
C GLY A 55 -8.48 -4.52 -3.56
N ILE A 56 -8.12 -4.94 -4.78
CA ILE A 56 -8.95 -5.80 -5.63
C ILE A 56 -9.20 -7.17 -4.97
N LEU A 57 -8.14 -7.79 -4.44
CA LEU A 57 -8.24 -9.05 -3.69
C LEU A 57 -9.19 -8.89 -2.50
N MET A 58 -9.08 -7.79 -1.75
CA MET A 58 -9.96 -7.52 -0.62
C MET A 58 -11.41 -7.35 -1.04
N LEU A 59 -11.70 -6.75 -2.20
CA LEU A 59 -13.07 -6.66 -2.75
C LEU A 59 -13.61 -8.04 -3.16
N LEU A 60 -12.77 -8.89 -3.74
CA LEU A 60 -13.13 -10.23 -4.21
C LEU A 60 -13.25 -11.27 -3.08
N ALA A 61 -12.64 -11.04 -1.92
CA ALA A 61 -12.58 -11.97 -0.78
C ALA A 61 -13.93 -12.29 -0.05
N ARG A 62 -15.07 -12.37 -0.78
CA ARG A 62 -16.44 -12.28 -0.23
C ARG A 62 -16.71 -13.19 0.98
N LYS A 63 -16.17 -14.40 0.94
CA LYS A 63 -16.15 -15.39 2.05
C LYS A 63 -14.84 -16.18 2.15
N SER A 64 -13.83 -15.81 1.37
CA SER A 64 -12.60 -16.60 1.30
C SER A 64 -11.56 -16.04 2.26
N MET A 65 -11.24 -16.80 3.30
CA MET A 65 -10.19 -16.43 4.26
C MET A 65 -8.81 -16.35 3.58
N PHE A 66 -8.56 -17.18 2.57
CA PHE A 66 -7.31 -17.16 1.81
C PHE A 66 -7.08 -15.81 1.13
N LEU A 67 -8.11 -15.26 0.46
CA LEU A 67 -8.03 -13.97 -0.21
C LEU A 67 -7.80 -12.82 0.78
N ILE A 68 -8.42 -12.88 1.96
CA ILE A 68 -8.21 -11.89 3.03
C ILE A 68 -6.77 -11.96 3.56
N SER A 69 -6.26 -13.16 3.85
CA SER A 69 -4.88 -13.36 4.30
C SER A 69 -3.85 -12.88 3.28
N LEU A 70 -4.11 -13.12 1.99
CA LEU A 70 -3.23 -12.66 0.92
C LEU A 70 -3.19 -11.12 0.85
N SER A 71 -4.34 -10.45 0.97
CA SER A 71 -4.39 -8.97 1.05
C SER A 71 -3.63 -8.45 2.26
N ILE A 72 -3.76 -9.09 3.44
CA ILE A 72 -3.02 -8.71 4.66
C ILE A 72 -1.52 -8.81 4.41
N LEU A 73 -1.06 -9.93 3.84
CA LEU A 73 0.35 -10.15 3.55
C LEU A 73 0.89 -9.07 2.59
N ILE A 74 0.16 -8.74 1.53
CA ILE A 74 0.56 -7.70 0.58
C ILE A 74 0.61 -6.32 1.24
N TRP A 75 -0.35 -5.96 2.10
CA TRP A 75 -0.29 -4.69 2.84
C TRP A 75 0.86 -4.65 3.85
N SER A 76 1.18 -5.77 4.52
CA SER A 76 2.33 -5.85 5.42
C SER A 76 3.64 -5.60 4.68
N PHE A 77 3.84 -6.25 3.53
CA PHE A 77 4.99 -5.96 2.68
C PHE A 77 4.96 -4.52 2.18
N SER A 78 3.80 -4.02 1.78
CA SER A 78 3.68 -2.64 1.29
C SER A 78 4.01 -1.60 2.35
N LEU A 79 3.72 -1.89 3.62
CA LEU A 79 4.10 -1.07 4.76
C LEU A 79 5.62 -1.08 4.97
N ILE A 80 6.23 -2.27 5.04
CA ILE A 80 7.67 -2.41 5.30
C ILE A 80 8.48 -1.75 4.17
N PHE A 81 8.21 -2.14 2.92
CA PHE A 81 8.88 -1.57 1.76
C PHE A 81 8.53 -0.07 1.58
N GLY A 82 7.31 0.32 1.94
CA GLY A 82 6.86 1.71 1.94
C GLY A 82 7.65 2.61 2.88
N ILE A 83 8.03 2.11 4.06
CA ILE A 83 8.83 2.87 5.02
C ILE A 83 10.30 2.92 4.60
N LEU A 84 10.83 1.80 4.08
CA LEU A 84 12.26 1.67 3.78
C LEU A 84 12.68 2.36 2.49
N PHE A 85 11.82 2.36 1.46
CA PHE A 85 12.23 2.70 0.09
C PHE A 85 11.41 3.79 -0.59
N VAL A 86 10.25 4.20 -0.08
CA VAL A 86 9.42 5.21 -0.77
C VAL A 86 9.90 6.61 -0.41
N PRO A 87 10.06 7.51 -1.39
CA PRO A 87 10.44 8.88 -1.13
C PRO A 87 9.28 9.63 -0.51
N THR A 88 9.57 10.40 0.52
CA THR A 88 8.61 11.36 1.09
C THR A 88 8.51 12.59 0.20
N TYR A 89 7.47 12.67 -0.64
CA TYR A 89 7.22 13.82 -1.51
C TYR A 89 6.93 15.13 -0.72
N THR A 90 6.44 15.02 0.51
CA THR A 90 6.06 16.18 1.37
C THR A 90 6.50 16.02 2.84
N GLY A 91 7.37 15.05 3.13
CA GLY A 91 7.69 14.63 4.51
C GLY A 91 6.64 13.72 5.16
N ILE A 92 5.48 13.53 4.52
CA ILE A 92 4.42 12.63 4.99
C ILE A 92 4.49 11.29 4.26
N TYR A 93 4.64 10.22 5.02
CA TYR A 93 4.65 8.83 4.56
C TYR A 93 3.24 8.33 4.22
N PHE A 94 2.60 8.93 3.21
CA PHE A 94 1.18 8.69 2.89
C PHE A 94 0.88 7.21 2.55
N ARG A 95 1.74 6.57 1.73
CA ARG A 95 1.57 5.16 1.32
C ARG A 95 1.60 4.18 2.50
N PRO A 96 2.63 4.16 3.36
CA PRO A 96 2.67 3.21 4.48
C PRO A 96 1.66 3.53 5.59
N ILE A 97 1.25 4.79 5.77
CA ILE A 97 0.15 5.13 6.69
C ILE A 97 -1.15 4.48 6.22
N VAL A 98 -1.44 4.60 4.92
CA VAL A 98 -2.66 4.02 4.36
C VAL A 98 -2.61 2.49 4.39
N SER A 99 -1.48 1.88 4.06
CA SER A 99 -1.34 0.42 4.15
C SER A 99 -1.50 -0.06 5.59
N LEU A 100 -1.04 0.70 6.60
CA LEU A 100 -1.27 0.40 8.01
C LEU A 100 -2.76 0.43 8.36
N VAL A 101 -3.49 1.46 7.96
CA VAL A 101 -4.95 1.55 8.20
C VAL A 101 -5.68 0.38 7.52
N CYS A 102 -5.34 0.07 6.27
CA CYS A 102 -5.92 -1.04 5.54
C CYS A 102 -5.63 -2.40 6.21
N LEU A 103 -4.40 -2.58 6.70
CA LEU A 103 -3.94 -3.79 7.40
C LEU A 103 -4.71 -3.99 8.71
N VAL A 104 -4.88 -2.95 9.53
CA VAL A 104 -5.65 -3.02 10.78
C VAL A 104 -7.09 -3.42 10.49
N ILE A 105 -7.74 -2.76 9.52
CA ILE A 105 -9.12 -3.07 9.13
C ILE A 105 -9.22 -4.52 8.63
N ALA A 106 -8.25 -4.97 7.83
CA ALA A 106 -8.21 -6.32 7.29
C ALA A 106 -8.03 -7.40 8.37
N LEU A 107 -7.16 -7.15 9.36
CA LEU A 107 -7.01 -8.02 10.53
C LEU A 107 -8.31 -8.13 11.33
N PHE A 108 -9.02 -7.02 11.55
CA PHE A 108 -10.33 -7.04 12.20
C PHE A 108 -11.35 -7.89 11.45
N ILE A 109 -11.37 -7.76 10.12
CA ILE A 109 -12.25 -8.55 9.27
C ILE A 109 -11.86 -10.04 9.34
N TYR A 110 -10.57 -10.35 9.24
CA TYR A 110 -10.06 -11.72 9.33
C TYR A 110 -10.42 -12.37 10.66
N ALA A 111 -10.18 -11.67 11.78
CA ALA A 111 -10.52 -12.14 13.12
C ALA A 111 -12.03 -12.32 13.35
N LYS A 112 -12.87 -11.59 12.62
CA LYS A 112 -14.33 -11.79 12.63
C LYS A 112 -14.73 -13.05 11.87
N TYR A 113 -14.15 -13.28 10.68
CA TYR A 113 -14.41 -14.48 9.89
C TYR A 113 -13.84 -15.74 10.54
N ALA A 114 -12.70 -15.66 11.22
CA ALA A 114 -12.10 -16.78 11.95
C ALA A 114 -12.91 -17.21 13.19
N ARG A 115 -13.82 -16.36 13.67
CA ARG A 115 -14.72 -16.64 14.81
C ARG A 115 -16.09 -17.18 14.39
N GLN A 116 -16.40 -17.20 13.09
CA GLN A 116 -17.62 -17.81 12.54
C GLN A 116 -17.32 -19.21 12.05
#